data_AF-A0A1Y1L505-F1
#
_entry.id   AF-A0A1Y1L505-F1
#
_cell.length_a   1.000
_cell.length_b   1.000
_cell.length_c   1.000
_cell.angle_alpha   90.00
_cell.angle_beta   90.00
_cell.angle_gamma   90.00
#
_symmetry.space_group_name_H-M   'P 1'
#
loop_
_entity.id
_entity.type
_entity.pdbx_description
1 polymer ?
#
loop_
_entity_poly.entity_id
_entity_poly.type
_entity_poly.pdbx_seq_one_letter_code
_entity_poly.pdbx_strand_id
1 'polypeptide(L)'
;AAVLAIAGAINGNACKAALPAIMESIRTAQKWPEKMAALDFIDALIKTAPAQLAFRVPDLIPVVSEAMWDTKKEVKERAYKTMEQICQLIVNRDIERFIPELIKCIAKPENVPETVHLLGATTFVTEVQEPTLALMVPLLDRGLAERETAIKRKSAVIVDNMCKLVDDPNIVAPFLPKMMPGLQKNYDNLADPEAREKTKQALDTITRVGNVVDGKIPEVRNDGDISVVLGKLKEILSSKYATYLEKMGPVAEYIAAMAGQLIDEKESENAV
;
A
#
# COMPACT_ATOMS: atom_id res chain seq x y z
N ALA A 1 -4.80 14.81 23.24
CA ALA A 1 -4.43 16.24 23.12
C ALA A 1 -3.03 16.41 22.55
N ALA A 2 -1.96 16.02 23.25
CA ALA A 2 -0.59 16.19 22.76
C ALA A 2 -0.33 15.50 21.41
N VAL A 3 -0.73 14.24 21.25
CA VAL A 3 -0.59 13.46 20.00
C VAL A 3 -1.23 14.18 18.80
N LEU A 4 -2.46 14.68 18.97
CA LEU A 4 -3.17 15.42 17.92
C LEU A 4 -2.53 16.79 17.63
N ALA A 5 -2.01 17.48 18.65
CA ALA A 5 -1.31 18.74 18.47
C ALA A 5 -0.01 18.54 17.68
N ILE A 6 0.72 17.46 17.95
CA ILE A 6 1.92 17.08 17.19
C ILE A 6 1.53 16.74 15.75
N ALA A 7 0.55 15.86 15.54
CA ALA A 7 0.08 15.50 14.20
C ALA A 7 -0.33 16.72 13.37
N GLY A 8 -1.02 17.68 14.00
CA GLY A 8 -1.47 18.91 13.35
C GLY A 8 -0.37 19.92 13.06
N ALA A 9 0.80 19.81 13.72
CA ALA A 9 1.92 20.73 13.55
C ALA A 9 3.04 20.17 12.67
N ILE A 10 2.99 18.89 12.30
CA ILE A 10 3.96 18.26 11.43
C ILE A 10 3.85 18.85 10.02
N ASN A 11 5.01 19.14 9.41
CA ASN A 11 5.09 19.46 7.99
C ASN A 11 4.63 18.23 7.19
N GLY A 12 3.75 18.41 6.19
CA GLY A 12 3.25 17.28 5.39
C GLY A 12 4.36 16.39 4.81
N ASN A 13 5.48 17.00 4.39
CA ASN A 13 6.59 16.24 3.81
C ASN A 13 7.33 15.36 4.85
N ALA A 14 7.08 15.59 6.14
CA ALA A 14 7.62 14.79 7.22
C ALA A 14 6.71 13.62 7.64
N CYS A 15 5.62 13.33 6.92
CA CYS A 15 4.82 12.12 7.14
C CYS A 15 5.70 10.86 7.10
N LYS A 16 6.66 10.77 6.15
CA LYS A 16 7.63 9.67 6.05
C LYS A 16 8.48 9.49 7.30
N ALA A 17 8.79 10.57 8.03
CA ALA A 17 9.52 10.49 9.30
C ALA A 17 8.63 10.04 10.46
N ALA A 18 7.38 10.52 10.50
CA ALA A 18 6.48 10.29 11.63
C ALA A 18 5.85 8.89 11.62
N LEU A 19 5.45 8.40 10.45
CA LEU A 19 4.65 7.18 10.32
C LEU A 19 5.29 5.90 10.87
N PRO A 20 6.61 5.63 10.71
CA PRO A 20 7.19 4.37 11.18
C PRO A 20 6.94 4.10 12.66
N ALA A 21 7.13 5.10 13.52
CA ALA A 21 6.89 4.97 14.96
C ALA A 21 5.40 4.77 15.29
N ILE A 22 4.51 5.43 14.54
CA ILE A 22 3.05 5.33 14.72
C ILE A 22 2.56 3.95 14.29
N MET A 23 3.02 3.45 13.13
CA MET A 23 2.67 2.12 12.62
C MET A 23 3.18 1.01 13.54
N GLU A 24 4.38 1.16 14.08
CA GLU A 24 4.93 0.25 15.09
C GLU A 24 4.08 0.24 16.35
N SER A 25 3.70 1.41 16.87
CA SER A 25 2.81 1.51 18.04
C SER A 25 1.46 0.81 17.81
N ILE A 26 0.85 0.92 16.63
CA ILE A 26 -0.39 0.19 16.32
C ILE A 26 -0.20 -1.33 16.41
N ARG A 27 0.94 -1.85 15.93
CA ARG A 27 1.24 -3.28 15.92
C ARG A 27 1.59 -3.82 17.30
N THR A 28 2.46 -3.13 18.03
CA THR A 28 3.13 -3.72 19.21
C THR A 28 2.67 -3.15 20.55
N ALA A 29 1.92 -2.05 20.57
CA ALA A 29 1.42 -1.49 21.82
C ALA A 29 0.55 -2.52 22.58
N GLN A 30 0.92 -2.74 23.83
CA GLN A 30 0.20 -3.66 24.72
C GLN A 30 -1.10 -3.06 25.26
N LYS A 31 -1.18 -1.74 25.30
CA LYS A 31 -2.33 -1.01 25.85
C LYS A 31 -3.15 -0.43 24.70
N TRP A 32 -4.42 -0.86 24.61
CA TRP A 32 -5.34 -0.40 23.57
C TRP A 32 -5.50 1.14 23.46
N PRO A 33 -5.42 1.97 24.53
CA PRO A 33 -5.51 3.42 24.37
C PRO A 33 -4.35 4.03 23.57
N GLU A 34 -3.18 3.38 23.57
CA GLU A 34 -2.04 3.81 22.76
C GLU A 34 -2.32 3.57 21.28
N LYS A 35 -2.87 2.40 20.93
CA LYS A 35 -3.34 2.11 19.57
C LYS A 35 -4.39 3.11 19.10
N MET A 36 -5.33 3.47 19.98
CA MET A 36 -6.35 4.50 19.69
C MET A 36 -5.71 5.84 19.37
N ALA A 37 -4.73 6.27 20.18
CA ALA A 37 -4.02 7.52 19.95
C ALA A 37 -3.21 7.50 18.64
N ALA A 38 -2.61 6.36 18.29
CA ALA A 38 -1.90 6.18 17.03
C ALA A 38 -2.84 6.24 15.81
N LEU A 39 -4.03 5.64 15.90
CA LEU A 39 -5.07 5.75 14.86
C LEU A 39 -5.58 7.20 14.73
N ASP A 40 -5.81 7.89 15.84
CA ASP A 40 -6.20 9.31 15.85
C ASP A 40 -5.09 10.21 15.26
N PHE A 41 -3.82 9.84 15.40
CA PHE A 41 -2.71 10.53 14.76
C PHE A 41 -2.75 10.40 13.24
N ILE A 42 -3.04 9.20 12.71
CA ILE A 42 -3.20 8.98 11.27
C ILE A 42 -4.37 9.81 10.75
N ASP A 43 -5.53 9.78 11.41
CA ASP A 43 -6.70 10.60 11.05
C ASP A 43 -6.38 12.10 11.00
N ALA A 44 -5.52 12.59 11.89
CA ALA A 44 -5.09 13.98 11.89
C ALA A 44 -4.20 14.29 10.67
N LEU A 45 -3.26 13.40 10.32
CA LEU A 45 -2.44 13.54 9.12
C LEU A 45 -3.27 13.47 7.83
N ILE A 46 -4.32 12.65 7.77
CA ILE A 46 -5.25 12.61 6.61
C ILE A 46 -5.83 14.01 6.37
N LYS A 47 -6.10 14.78 7.43
CA LYS A 47 -6.67 16.13 7.31
C LYS A 47 -5.62 17.19 6.97
N THR A 48 -4.41 17.08 7.51
CA THR A 48 -3.39 18.14 7.39
C THR A 48 -2.44 17.94 6.23
N ALA A 49 -2.24 16.70 5.78
CA ALA A 49 -1.31 16.33 4.70
C ALA A 49 -1.87 15.23 3.78
N PRO A 50 -3.09 15.38 3.23
CA PRO A 50 -3.74 14.32 2.44
C PRO A 50 -2.93 13.91 1.21
N ALA A 51 -2.31 14.87 0.52
CA ALA A 51 -1.52 14.61 -0.69
C ALA A 51 -0.30 13.73 -0.37
N GLN A 52 0.47 14.11 0.64
CA GLN A 52 1.66 13.38 1.08
C GLN A 52 1.28 11.99 1.61
N LEU A 53 0.18 11.91 2.35
CA LEU A 53 -0.28 10.66 2.95
C LEU A 53 -0.85 9.68 1.92
N ALA A 54 -1.35 10.15 0.76
CA ALA A 54 -1.80 9.29 -0.33
C ALA A 54 -0.68 8.35 -0.81
N PHE A 55 0.56 8.85 -0.90
CA PHE A 55 1.74 8.05 -1.23
C PHE A 55 2.11 7.04 -0.14
N ARG A 56 1.57 7.18 1.08
CA ARG A 56 1.82 6.28 2.22
C ARG A 56 0.69 5.28 2.46
N VAL A 57 -0.38 5.35 1.67
CA VAL A 57 -1.49 4.38 1.73
C VAL A 57 -0.99 2.93 1.64
N PRO A 58 -0.03 2.57 0.75
CA PRO A 58 0.46 1.19 0.68
C PRO A 58 1.06 0.66 1.99
N ASP A 59 1.70 1.54 2.77
CA ASP A 59 2.29 1.20 4.08
C ASP A 59 1.22 1.10 5.17
N LEU A 60 0.21 1.98 5.10
CA LEU A 60 -0.84 2.11 6.10
C LEU A 60 -1.89 1.00 6.01
N ILE A 61 -2.29 0.59 4.80
CA ILE A 61 -3.36 -0.40 4.59
C ILE A 61 -3.07 -1.70 5.36
N PRO A 62 -1.89 -2.34 5.28
CA PRO A 62 -1.60 -3.56 6.05
C PRO A 62 -1.69 -3.36 7.56
N VAL A 63 -1.15 -2.25 8.07
CA VAL A 63 -1.10 -1.94 9.52
C VAL A 63 -2.51 -1.76 10.08
N VAL A 64 -3.33 -0.94 9.42
CA VAL A 64 -4.69 -0.67 9.87
C VAL A 64 -5.59 -1.88 9.63
N SER A 65 -5.36 -2.64 8.57
CA SER A 65 -6.04 -3.93 8.34
C SER A 65 -5.83 -4.87 9.52
N GLU A 66 -4.62 -5.02 10.04
CA GLU A 66 -4.37 -5.84 11.23
C GLU A 66 -5.09 -5.30 12.47
N ALA A 67 -5.12 -3.98 12.66
CA ALA A 67 -5.84 -3.35 13.76
C ALA A 67 -7.37 -3.55 13.70
N MET A 68 -7.95 -3.74 12.50
CA MET A 68 -9.37 -4.11 12.35
C MET A 68 -9.70 -5.49 12.94
N TRP A 69 -8.68 -6.32 13.18
CA TRP A 69 -8.80 -7.64 13.81
C TRP A 69 -8.40 -7.67 15.29
N ASP A 70 -8.11 -6.51 15.89
CA ASP A 70 -7.68 -6.40 17.29
C ASP A 70 -8.68 -7.00 18.29
N THR A 71 -8.23 -7.61 19.39
CA THR A 71 -9.14 -8.26 20.35
C THR A 71 -10.08 -7.27 21.05
N LYS A 72 -9.71 -5.99 21.16
CA LYS A 72 -10.52 -4.95 21.79
C LYS A 72 -11.49 -4.32 20.78
N LYS A 73 -12.78 -4.41 21.07
CA LYS A 73 -13.86 -3.90 20.22
C LYS A 73 -13.67 -2.42 19.83
N GLU A 74 -13.27 -1.59 20.79
CA GLU A 74 -13.03 -0.16 20.57
C GLU A 74 -11.92 0.10 19.54
N VAL A 75 -10.87 -0.73 19.54
CA VAL A 75 -9.79 -0.64 18.54
C VAL A 75 -10.28 -1.09 17.17
N LYS A 76 -11.05 -2.20 17.09
CA LYS A 76 -11.65 -2.64 15.82
C LYS A 76 -12.50 -1.55 15.16
N GLU A 77 -13.40 -0.94 15.94
CA GLU A 77 -14.31 0.10 15.45
C GLU A 77 -13.55 1.36 15.02
N ARG A 78 -12.51 1.75 15.77
CA ARG A 78 -11.65 2.90 15.44
C ARG A 78 -10.82 2.63 14.19
N ALA A 79 -10.21 1.45 14.09
CA ALA A 79 -9.40 1.05 12.94
C ALA A 79 -10.25 0.96 11.67
N TYR A 80 -11.49 0.46 11.76
CA TYR A 80 -12.43 0.45 10.64
C TYR A 80 -12.70 1.87 10.12
N LYS A 81 -12.99 2.83 11.01
CA LYS A 81 -13.20 4.24 10.62
C LYS A 81 -11.95 4.88 10.03
N THR A 82 -10.77 4.58 10.59
CA THR A 82 -9.51 5.08 10.05
C THR A 82 -9.23 4.48 8.67
N MET A 83 -9.55 3.19 8.46
CA MET A 83 -9.48 2.54 7.14
C MET A 83 -10.39 3.24 6.11
N GLU A 84 -11.63 3.61 6.49
CA GLU A 84 -12.52 4.38 5.62
C GLU A 84 -11.89 5.71 5.20
N GLN A 85 -11.24 6.42 6.13
CA GLN A 85 -10.58 7.69 5.82
C GLN A 85 -9.31 7.52 4.98
N ILE A 86 -8.50 6.48 5.24
CA ILE A 86 -7.32 6.17 4.42
C ILE A 86 -7.76 5.87 2.98
N CYS A 87 -8.81 5.09 2.80
CA CYS A 87 -9.28 4.72 1.47
C CYS A 87 -9.85 5.92 0.68
N GLN A 88 -10.27 7.00 1.34
CA GLN A 88 -10.66 8.25 0.66
C GLN A 88 -9.48 8.95 -0.03
N LEU A 89 -8.24 8.62 0.33
CA LEU A 89 -7.05 9.12 -0.35
C LEU A 89 -6.77 8.39 -1.68
N ILE A 90 -7.46 7.27 -1.94
CA ILE A 90 -7.29 6.50 -3.18
C ILE A 90 -8.11 7.14 -4.29
N VAL A 91 -7.42 7.71 -5.28
CA VAL A 91 -8.05 8.36 -6.43
C VAL A 91 -8.10 7.38 -7.61
N ASN A 92 -9.12 6.52 -7.65
CA ASN A 92 -9.36 5.64 -8.79
C ASN A 92 -10.87 5.40 -9.01
N ARG A 93 -11.38 5.93 -10.13
CA ARG A 93 -12.82 5.94 -10.44
C ARG A 93 -13.41 4.56 -10.68
N ASP A 94 -12.60 3.58 -11.06
CA ASP A 94 -13.07 2.23 -11.36
C ASP A 94 -13.42 1.47 -10.08
N ILE A 95 -12.72 1.79 -8.97
CA ILE A 95 -12.92 1.10 -7.68
C ILE A 95 -13.66 1.93 -6.62
N GLU A 96 -13.84 3.24 -6.82
CA GLU A 96 -14.41 4.16 -5.83
C GLU A 96 -15.72 3.66 -5.21
N ARG A 97 -16.67 3.22 -6.05
CA ARG A 97 -17.98 2.70 -5.60
C ARG A 97 -17.87 1.38 -4.82
N PHE A 98 -16.76 0.66 -4.96
CA PHE A 98 -16.51 -0.63 -4.32
C PHE A 98 -15.71 -0.51 -3.03
N ILE A 99 -15.08 0.64 -2.75
CA ILE A 99 -14.28 0.88 -1.54
C ILE A 99 -15.00 0.41 -0.26
N PRO A 100 -16.28 0.75 -0.01
CA PRO A 100 -16.98 0.28 1.19
C PRO A 100 -17.05 -1.24 1.28
N GLU A 101 -17.22 -1.95 0.17
CA GLU A 101 -17.29 -3.40 0.13
C GLU A 101 -15.91 -4.05 0.24
N LEU A 102 -14.88 -3.43 -0.34
CA LEU A 102 -13.47 -3.81 -0.18
C LEU A 102 -13.05 -3.77 1.29
N ILE A 103 -13.40 -2.70 2.02
CA ILE A 103 -13.12 -2.57 3.46
C ILE A 103 -13.87 -3.64 4.25
N LYS A 104 -15.14 -3.92 3.92
CA LYS A 104 -15.88 -5.02 4.56
C LYS A 104 -15.22 -6.37 4.33
N CYS A 105 -14.68 -6.65 3.14
CA CYS A 105 -13.93 -7.88 2.87
C CYS A 105 -12.68 -8.02 3.72
N ILE A 106 -11.99 -6.92 4.00
CA ILE A 106 -10.83 -6.94 4.92
C ILE A 106 -11.27 -7.35 6.32
N ALA A 107 -12.42 -6.88 6.79
CA ALA A 107 -12.99 -7.23 8.09
C ALA A 107 -13.65 -8.63 8.14
N LYS A 108 -14.20 -9.09 7.01
CA LYS A 108 -15.01 -10.31 6.86
C LYS A 108 -14.64 -11.02 5.56
N PRO A 109 -13.69 -11.96 5.60
CA PRO A 109 -13.23 -12.69 4.40
C PRO A 109 -14.34 -13.51 3.74
N GLU A 110 -15.44 -13.79 4.43
CA GLU A 110 -16.59 -14.52 3.89
C GLU A 110 -17.27 -13.76 2.73
N ASN A 111 -17.06 -12.44 2.64
CA ASN A 111 -17.61 -11.59 1.57
C ASN A 111 -16.76 -11.60 0.29
N VAL A 112 -15.60 -12.27 0.29
CA VAL A 112 -14.67 -12.31 -0.85
C VAL A 112 -15.35 -12.81 -2.14
N PRO A 113 -16.10 -13.93 -2.15
CA PRO A 113 -16.75 -14.43 -3.37
C PRO A 113 -17.71 -13.42 -4.00
N GLU A 114 -18.54 -12.77 -3.19
CA GLU A 114 -19.50 -11.76 -3.65
C GLU A 114 -18.79 -10.53 -4.21
N THR A 115 -17.77 -10.04 -3.51
CA THR A 115 -17.03 -8.84 -3.91
C THR A 115 -16.22 -9.06 -5.17
N VAL A 116 -15.58 -10.23 -5.32
CA VAL A 116 -14.93 -10.65 -6.57
C VAL A 116 -15.95 -10.76 -7.71
N HIS A 117 -17.16 -11.24 -7.43
CA HIS A 117 -18.21 -11.30 -8.44
C HIS A 117 -18.60 -9.91 -8.96
N LEU A 118 -18.81 -8.96 -8.06
CA LEU A 118 -19.15 -7.57 -8.36
C LEU A 118 -18.03 -6.86 -9.15
N LEU A 119 -16.79 -7.00 -8.70
CA LEU A 119 -15.63 -6.40 -9.37
C LEU A 119 -15.34 -7.01 -10.73
N GLY A 120 -15.59 -8.31 -10.91
CA GLY A 120 -15.35 -9.01 -12.17
C GLY A 120 -16.19 -8.51 -13.34
N ALA A 121 -17.25 -7.72 -13.10
CA ALA A 121 -18.05 -7.05 -14.14
C ALA A 121 -17.57 -5.63 -14.46
N THR A 122 -16.55 -5.12 -13.76
CA THR A 122 -16.05 -3.76 -13.95
C THR A 122 -15.03 -3.71 -15.08
N THR A 123 -15.17 -2.71 -15.95
CA THR A 123 -14.16 -2.39 -16.95
C THR A 123 -13.20 -1.39 -16.33
N PHE A 124 -11.95 -1.80 -16.15
CA PHE A 124 -10.89 -0.93 -15.66
C PHE A 124 -10.35 -0.08 -16.81
N VAL A 125 -10.26 1.23 -16.60
CA VAL A 125 -9.79 2.22 -17.58
C VAL A 125 -8.83 3.24 -16.97
N THR A 126 -8.90 3.45 -15.65
CA THR A 126 -8.06 4.36 -14.90
C THR A 126 -6.71 3.68 -14.64
N GLU A 127 -5.63 4.44 -14.79
CA GLU A 127 -4.28 4.00 -14.41
C GLU A 127 -4.26 3.46 -12.97
N VAL A 128 -3.55 2.34 -12.79
CA VAL A 128 -3.50 1.64 -11.51
C VAL A 128 -2.22 2.02 -10.77
N GLN A 129 -2.38 2.78 -9.70
CA GLN A 129 -1.29 3.23 -8.84
C GLN A 129 -1.19 2.38 -7.55
N GLU A 130 -0.10 2.56 -6.80
CA GLU A 130 0.22 1.77 -5.60
C GLU A 130 -0.91 1.77 -4.55
N PRO A 131 -1.59 2.90 -4.25
CA PRO A 131 -2.70 2.91 -3.29
C PRO A 131 -3.88 2.02 -3.72
N THR A 132 -4.17 1.97 -5.02
CA THR A 132 -5.21 1.10 -5.59
C THR A 132 -4.83 -0.37 -5.44
N LEU A 133 -3.58 -0.74 -5.75
CA LEU A 133 -3.09 -2.11 -5.57
C LEU A 133 -3.08 -2.53 -4.10
N ALA A 134 -2.69 -1.63 -3.19
CA ALA A 134 -2.66 -1.91 -1.76
C ALA A 134 -4.03 -2.35 -1.22
N LEU A 135 -5.12 -1.75 -1.71
CA LEU A 135 -6.48 -2.13 -1.33
C LEU A 135 -6.97 -3.39 -2.06
N MET A 136 -6.62 -3.57 -3.34
CA MET A 136 -7.14 -4.64 -4.18
C MET A 136 -6.42 -5.98 -3.97
N VAL A 137 -5.11 -5.97 -3.77
CA VAL A 137 -4.29 -7.20 -3.66
C VAL A 137 -4.74 -8.11 -2.53
N PRO A 138 -5.06 -7.63 -1.30
CA PRO A 138 -5.55 -8.52 -0.23
C PRO A 138 -6.88 -9.22 -0.55
N LEU A 139 -7.72 -8.64 -1.39
CA LEU A 139 -8.93 -9.28 -1.89
C LEU A 139 -8.59 -10.34 -2.93
N LEU A 140 -7.74 -9.99 -3.90
CA LEU A 140 -7.41 -10.87 -5.02
C LEU A 140 -6.57 -12.08 -4.59
N ASP A 141 -5.66 -11.91 -3.64
CA ASP A 141 -4.90 -13.00 -3.02
C ASP A 141 -5.86 -14.03 -2.39
N ARG A 142 -6.83 -13.56 -1.60
CA ARG A 142 -7.89 -14.43 -1.04
C ARG A 142 -8.76 -15.06 -2.13
N GLY A 143 -9.15 -14.30 -3.15
CA GLY A 143 -9.95 -14.79 -4.27
C GLY A 143 -9.25 -15.85 -5.12
N LEU A 144 -7.92 -15.80 -5.24
CA LEU A 144 -7.11 -16.83 -5.89
C LEU A 144 -6.99 -18.10 -5.02
N ALA A 145 -7.06 -17.96 -3.71
CA ALA A 145 -7.02 -19.06 -2.75
C ALA A 145 -8.40 -19.70 -2.49
N GLU A 146 -9.49 -19.14 -3.02
CA GLU A 146 -10.85 -19.63 -2.80
C GLU A 146 -11.09 -21.07 -3.26
N ARG A 147 -12.16 -21.72 -2.78
CA ARG A 147 -12.48 -23.11 -3.19
C ARG A 147 -13.13 -23.17 -4.56
N GLU A 148 -13.96 -22.18 -4.88
CA GLU A 148 -14.74 -22.16 -6.11
C GLU A 148 -13.92 -21.74 -7.33
N THR A 149 -13.86 -22.62 -8.34
CA THR A 149 -13.18 -22.35 -9.62
C THR A 149 -13.66 -21.07 -10.29
N ALA A 150 -14.96 -20.75 -10.19
CA ALA A 150 -15.53 -19.55 -10.76
C ALA A 150 -14.93 -18.27 -10.14
N ILE A 151 -14.67 -18.26 -8.83
CA ILE A 151 -14.08 -17.14 -8.11
C ILE A 151 -12.60 -17.00 -8.42
N LYS A 152 -11.86 -18.12 -8.49
CA LYS A 152 -10.46 -18.12 -8.94
C LYS A 152 -10.31 -17.54 -10.34
N ARG A 153 -11.16 -17.98 -11.29
CA ARG A 153 -11.19 -17.46 -12.66
C ARG A 153 -11.46 -15.96 -12.67
N LYS A 154 -12.49 -15.48 -11.96
CA LYS A 154 -12.82 -14.06 -11.88
C LYS A 154 -11.69 -13.23 -11.26
N SER A 155 -11.05 -13.75 -10.21
CA SER A 155 -9.90 -13.11 -9.58
C SER A 155 -8.74 -12.96 -10.57
N ALA A 156 -8.42 -14.02 -11.33
CA ALA A 156 -7.40 -13.94 -12.38
C ALA A 156 -7.76 -12.90 -13.47
N VAL A 157 -9.02 -12.84 -13.90
CA VAL A 157 -9.47 -11.82 -14.87
C VAL A 157 -9.29 -10.39 -14.34
N ILE A 158 -9.60 -10.15 -13.06
CA ILE A 158 -9.40 -8.84 -12.44
C ILE A 158 -7.91 -8.49 -12.40
N VAL A 159 -7.06 -9.43 -11.98
CA VAL A 159 -5.59 -9.24 -11.97
C VAL A 159 -5.07 -8.90 -13.36
N ASP A 160 -5.46 -9.66 -14.39
CA ASP A 160 -5.05 -9.43 -15.77
C ASP A 160 -5.44 -8.02 -16.26
N ASN A 161 -6.70 -7.62 -16.02
CA ASN A 161 -7.20 -6.31 -16.46
C ASN A 161 -6.53 -5.14 -15.74
N MET A 162 -6.32 -5.26 -14.42
CA MET A 162 -5.67 -4.20 -13.64
C MET A 162 -4.18 -4.07 -13.98
N CYS A 163 -3.45 -5.18 -14.08
CA CYS A 163 -2.00 -5.14 -14.36
C CYS A 163 -1.69 -4.53 -15.73
N LYS A 164 -2.59 -4.61 -16.72
CA LYS A 164 -2.42 -3.93 -18.02
C LYS A 164 -2.40 -2.40 -17.92
N LEU A 165 -2.89 -1.84 -16.81
CA LEU A 165 -3.01 -0.40 -16.56
C LEU A 165 -1.93 0.11 -15.60
N VAL A 166 -0.92 -0.70 -15.32
CA VAL A 166 0.28 -0.30 -14.57
C VAL A 166 1.38 0.05 -15.58
N ASP A 167 1.95 1.25 -15.45
CA ASP A 167 2.97 1.80 -16.34
C ASP A 167 4.40 1.59 -15.82
N ASP A 168 4.59 1.61 -14.50
CA ASP A 168 5.87 1.40 -13.83
C ASP A 168 5.94 0.02 -13.14
N PRO A 169 6.88 -0.86 -13.53
CA PRO A 169 7.12 -2.14 -12.86
C PRO A 169 7.36 -2.03 -11.35
N ASN A 170 7.90 -0.91 -10.86
CA ASN A 170 8.10 -0.69 -9.42
C ASN A 170 6.79 -0.67 -8.64
N ILE A 171 5.69 -0.23 -9.26
CA ILE A 171 4.36 -0.16 -8.62
C ILE A 171 3.84 -1.57 -8.31
N VAL A 172 4.02 -2.52 -9.23
CA VAL A 172 3.52 -3.90 -9.05
C VAL A 172 4.48 -4.78 -8.25
N ALA A 173 5.79 -4.48 -8.28
CA ALA A 173 6.84 -5.33 -7.72
C ALA A 173 6.62 -5.75 -6.25
N PRO A 174 6.20 -4.86 -5.32
CA PRO A 174 5.90 -5.24 -3.92
C PRO A 174 4.78 -6.28 -3.78
N PHE A 175 3.90 -6.40 -4.77
CA PHE A 175 2.72 -7.26 -4.74
C PHE A 175 2.95 -8.62 -5.43
N LEU A 176 3.97 -8.72 -6.30
CA LEU A 176 4.30 -9.96 -7.01
C LEU A 176 4.51 -11.19 -6.10
N PRO A 177 5.20 -11.09 -4.94
CA PRO A 177 5.41 -12.24 -4.06
C PRO A 177 4.12 -12.85 -3.52
N LYS A 178 3.03 -12.08 -3.43
CA LYS A 178 1.71 -12.57 -3.00
C LYS A 178 0.90 -13.13 -4.17
N MET A 179 0.92 -12.42 -5.30
CA MET A 179 0.03 -12.72 -6.43
C MET A 179 0.50 -13.88 -7.31
N MET A 180 1.79 -13.93 -7.64
CA MET A 180 2.33 -14.92 -8.58
C MET A 180 2.16 -16.37 -8.10
N PRO A 181 2.43 -16.72 -6.83
CA PRO A 181 2.26 -18.09 -6.36
C PRO A 181 0.81 -18.58 -6.47
N GLY A 182 -0.17 -17.71 -6.19
CA GLY A 182 -1.59 -18.01 -6.32
C GLY A 182 -2.01 -18.28 -7.76
N LEU A 183 -1.53 -17.46 -8.70
CA LEU A 183 -1.75 -17.65 -10.13
C LEU A 183 -1.08 -18.93 -10.65
N GLN A 184 0.20 -19.15 -10.32
CA GLN A 184 0.94 -20.34 -10.74
C GLN A 184 0.24 -21.62 -10.24
N LYS A 185 -0.08 -21.67 -8.95
CA LYS A 185 -0.80 -22.81 -8.35
C LYS A 185 -2.14 -23.07 -9.04
N ASN A 186 -2.89 -22.03 -9.39
CA ASN A 186 -4.16 -22.18 -10.07
C ASN A 186 -3.98 -22.65 -11.51
N TYR A 187 -2.97 -22.17 -12.24
CA TYR A 187 -2.66 -22.63 -13.59
C TYR A 187 -2.31 -24.13 -13.62
N ASP A 188 -1.53 -24.60 -12.64
CA ASP A 188 -1.09 -26.00 -12.58
C ASP A 188 -2.22 -26.97 -12.20
N ASN A 189 -3.18 -26.52 -11.37
CA ASN A 189 -4.14 -27.42 -10.70
C ASN A 189 -5.60 -27.29 -11.19
N LEU A 190 -5.98 -26.21 -11.88
CA LEU A 190 -7.37 -26.03 -12.32
C LEU A 190 -7.73 -26.99 -13.45
N ALA A 191 -8.74 -27.84 -13.24
CA ALA A 191 -9.24 -28.78 -14.25
C ALA A 191 -9.96 -28.08 -15.41
N ASP A 192 -10.67 -27.00 -15.14
CA ASP A 192 -11.43 -26.23 -16.13
C ASP A 192 -10.50 -25.51 -17.12
N PRO A 193 -10.59 -25.78 -18.44
CA PRO A 193 -9.69 -25.18 -19.43
C PRO A 193 -9.78 -23.66 -19.51
N GLU A 194 -10.99 -23.10 -19.40
CA GLU A 194 -11.21 -21.65 -19.49
C GLU A 194 -10.58 -20.93 -18.30
N ALA A 195 -10.82 -21.43 -17.07
CA ALA A 195 -10.22 -20.89 -15.86
C ALA A 195 -8.70 -20.98 -15.88
N ARG A 196 -8.15 -22.08 -16.42
CA ARG A 196 -6.70 -22.25 -16.61
C ARG A 196 -6.14 -21.25 -17.62
N GLU A 197 -6.81 -21.05 -18.75
CA GLU A 197 -6.42 -20.07 -19.76
C GLU A 197 -6.41 -18.64 -19.19
N LYS A 198 -7.47 -18.25 -18.48
CA LYS A 198 -7.54 -16.92 -17.83
C LYS A 198 -6.48 -16.73 -16.75
N THR A 199 -6.18 -17.78 -16.00
CA THR A 199 -5.09 -17.75 -15.01
C THR A 199 -3.74 -17.59 -15.68
N LYS A 200 -3.51 -18.30 -16.80
CA LYS A 200 -2.28 -18.15 -17.59
C LYS A 200 -2.13 -16.74 -18.14
N GLN A 201 -3.19 -16.17 -18.71
CA GLN A 201 -3.20 -14.79 -19.22
C GLN A 201 -2.80 -13.79 -18.13
N ALA A 202 -3.40 -13.90 -16.94
CA ALA A 202 -3.06 -13.07 -15.80
C ALA A 202 -1.59 -13.24 -15.36
N LEU A 203 -1.09 -14.47 -15.34
CA LEU A 203 0.30 -14.78 -14.98
C LEU A 203 1.29 -14.20 -16.01
N ASP A 204 1.01 -14.33 -17.30
CA ASP A 204 1.84 -13.79 -18.37
C ASP A 204 1.86 -12.25 -18.31
N THR A 205 0.69 -11.63 -18.09
CA THR A 205 0.57 -10.17 -17.93
C THR A 205 1.34 -9.67 -16.72
N ILE A 206 1.15 -10.25 -15.53
CA ILE A 206 1.80 -9.76 -14.31
C ILE A 206 3.33 -9.99 -14.35
N THR A 207 3.79 -11.08 -14.97
CA THR A 207 5.22 -11.36 -15.19
C THR A 207 5.84 -10.30 -16.11
N ARG A 208 5.16 -9.97 -17.21
CA ARG A 208 5.61 -8.94 -18.16
C ARG A 208 5.64 -7.55 -17.54
N VAL A 209 4.55 -7.15 -16.86
CA VAL A 209 4.42 -5.81 -16.25
C VAL A 209 5.39 -5.67 -15.08
N GLY A 210 5.58 -6.72 -14.29
CA GLY A 210 6.54 -6.75 -13.19
C GLY A 210 8.00 -6.92 -13.62
N ASN A 211 8.31 -6.93 -14.92
CA ASN A 211 9.65 -7.19 -15.46
C ASN A 211 10.34 -8.41 -14.83
N VAL A 212 9.58 -9.48 -14.60
CA VAL A 212 10.10 -10.72 -14.00
C VAL A 212 10.86 -11.50 -15.07
N VAL A 213 12.15 -11.72 -14.84
CA VAL A 213 13.04 -12.46 -15.75
C VAL A 213 13.50 -13.74 -15.06
N ASP A 214 13.31 -14.89 -15.71
CA ASP A 214 13.65 -16.21 -15.16
C ASP A 214 13.06 -16.49 -13.76
N GLY A 215 11.83 -15.99 -13.52
CA GLY A 215 11.16 -16.11 -12.23
C GLY A 215 11.73 -15.22 -11.12
N LYS A 216 12.70 -14.35 -11.43
CA LYS A 216 13.26 -13.38 -10.49
C LYS A 216 12.52 -12.06 -10.59
N ILE A 217 11.93 -11.66 -9.47
CA ILE A 217 11.32 -10.34 -9.30
C ILE A 217 12.46 -9.31 -9.26
N PRO A 218 12.41 -8.23 -10.06
CA PRO A 218 13.42 -7.18 -10.02
C PRO A 218 13.44 -6.51 -8.65
N GLU A 219 14.61 -6.04 -8.22
CA GLU A 219 14.71 -5.24 -7.00
C GLU A 219 13.93 -3.93 -7.17
N VAL A 220 13.09 -3.63 -6.19
CA VAL A 220 12.30 -2.39 -6.16
C VAL A 220 13.25 -1.21 -6.03
N ARG A 221 13.05 -0.19 -6.87
CA ARG A 221 13.77 1.06 -6.75
C ARG A 221 13.26 1.82 -5.53
N ASN A 222 14.13 1.95 -4.53
CA ASN A 222 13.83 2.60 -3.26
C ASN A 222 14.49 3.99 -3.19
N ASP A 223 14.42 4.76 -4.28
CA ASP A 223 15.16 6.02 -4.42
C ASP A 223 14.79 7.06 -3.34
N GLY A 224 13.55 7.03 -2.84
CA GLY A 224 13.06 7.88 -1.76
C GLY A 224 13.18 7.28 -0.35
N ASP A 225 13.78 6.10 -0.18
CA ASP A 225 13.96 5.53 1.16
C ASP A 225 14.86 6.41 2.02
N ILE A 226 14.50 6.54 3.31
CA ILE A 226 15.20 7.41 4.25
C ILE A 226 16.69 7.07 4.30
N SER A 227 17.05 5.77 4.29
CA SER A 227 18.43 5.31 4.34
C SER A 227 19.23 5.69 3.08
N VAL A 228 18.62 5.55 1.90
CA VAL A 228 19.22 5.89 0.60
C VAL A 228 19.44 7.40 0.52
N VAL A 229 18.43 8.18 0.85
CA VAL A 229 18.50 9.64 0.84
C VAL A 229 19.46 10.16 1.89
N LEU A 230 19.51 9.56 3.08
CA LEU A 230 20.46 9.91 4.13
C LEU A 230 21.91 9.68 3.69
N GLY A 231 22.18 8.59 2.95
CA GLY A 231 23.49 8.34 2.34
C GLY A 231 23.92 9.48 1.42
N LYS A 232 23.06 9.82 0.45
CA LYS A 232 23.30 10.94 -0.49
C LYS A 232 23.44 12.29 0.23
N LEU A 233 22.59 12.55 1.23
CA LEU A 233 22.64 13.76 2.04
C LEU A 233 23.98 13.90 2.76
N LYS A 234 24.49 12.80 3.34
CA LYS A 234 25.80 12.78 4.00
C LYS A 234 26.92 13.05 3.00
N GLU A 235 26.90 12.45 1.82
CA GLU A 235 27.92 12.72 0.78
C GLU A 235 27.97 14.20 0.39
N ILE A 236 26.81 14.83 0.17
CA ILE A 236 26.70 16.24 -0.22
C ILE A 236 27.20 17.17 0.89
N LEU A 237 26.78 16.93 2.13
CA LEU A 237 27.00 17.86 3.24
C LEU A 237 28.31 17.63 4.00
N SER A 238 28.96 16.46 3.86
CA SER A 238 30.18 16.12 4.63
C SER A 238 31.33 17.10 4.41
N SER A 239 31.45 17.68 3.21
CA SER A 239 32.51 18.64 2.88
C SER A 239 32.52 19.88 3.79
N LYS A 240 31.35 20.28 4.32
CA LYS A 240 31.18 21.50 5.12
C LYS A 240 30.59 21.27 6.50
N TYR A 241 29.86 20.17 6.71
CA TYR A 241 29.04 19.94 7.90
C TYR A 241 29.23 18.55 8.54
N ALA A 242 30.29 17.80 8.23
CA ALA A 242 30.52 16.44 8.77
C ALA A 242 30.34 16.33 10.29
N THR A 243 30.98 17.20 11.07
CA THR A 243 30.88 17.19 12.54
C THR A 243 29.46 17.46 13.05
N TYR A 244 28.64 18.21 12.31
CA TYR A 244 27.24 18.46 12.67
C TYR A 244 26.35 17.27 12.34
N LEU A 245 26.58 16.60 11.21
CA LEU A 245 25.84 15.39 10.82
C LEU A 245 26.06 14.25 11.82
N GLU A 246 27.27 14.10 12.35
CA GLU A 246 27.58 13.13 13.41
C GLU A 246 26.87 13.46 14.72
N LYS A 247 26.85 14.75 15.10
CA LYS A 247 26.21 15.20 16.35
C LYS A 247 24.69 15.26 16.27
N MET A 248 24.12 15.42 15.08
CA MET A 248 22.68 15.62 14.86
C MET A 248 22.07 14.56 13.93
N GLY A 249 22.38 13.28 14.19
CA GLY A 249 21.85 12.14 13.43
C GLY A 249 20.32 12.18 13.21
N PRO A 250 19.49 12.37 14.25
CA PRO A 250 18.04 12.44 14.09
C PRO A 250 17.56 13.59 13.19
N VAL A 251 18.27 14.72 13.18
CA VAL A 251 17.93 15.85 12.30
C VAL A 251 18.27 15.51 10.85
N ALA A 252 19.40 14.86 10.60
CA ALA A 252 19.77 14.40 9.27
C ALA A 252 18.77 13.35 8.74
N GLU A 253 18.32 12.42 9.59
CA GLU A 253 17.27 11.45 9.25
C GLU A 253 15.94 12.13 8.94
N TYR A 254 15.55 13.14 9.73
CA TYR A 254 14.33 13.92 9.47
C TYR A 254 14.39 14.67 8.13
N ILE A 255 15.53 15.31 7.82
CA ILE A 255 15.76 15.97 6.52
C ILE A 255 15.70 14.94 5.39
N ALA A 256 16.34 13.79 5.56
CA ALA A 256 16.33 12.72 4.57
C ALA A 256 14.92 12.17 4.33
N ALA A 257 14.10 12.07 5.37
CA ALA A 257 12.70 11.67 5.23
C ALA A 257 11.87 12.70 4.46
N MET A 258 12.05 13.99 4.74
CA MET A 258 11.39 15.05 3.96
C MET A 258 11.81 15.06 2.49
N ALA A 259 13.10 14.95 2.22
CA ALA A 259 13.62 14.86 0.86
C ALA A 259 13.15 13.57 0.17
N GLY A 260 13.11 12.45 0.88
CA GLY A 260 12.58 11.18 0.37
C GLY A 260 11.10 11.25 0.03
N GLN A 261 10.30 12.00 0.79
CA GLN A 261 8.89 12.23 0.47
C GLN A 261 8.74 13.02 -0.84
N LEU A 262 9.53 14.08 -1.03
CA LEU A 262 9.55 14.86 -2.28
C LEU A 262 9.97 14.02 -3.50
N ILE A 263 10.93 13.11 -3.32
CA ILE A 263 11.36 12.18 -4.38
C ILE A 263 10.21 11.27 -4.81
N ASP A 264 9.46 10.71 -3.85
CA ASP A 264 8.30 9.83 -4.14
C ASP A 264 7.18 10.60 -4.86
N GLU A 265 6.97 11.87 -4.49
CA GLU A 265 6.01 12.77 -5.15
C GLU A 265 6.44 13.16 -6.57
N LYS A 266 7.68 12.81 -6.97
CA LYS A 266 8.32 13.29 -8.21
C LYS A 266 8.26 14.81 -8.31
N GLU A 267 8.21 15.51 -7.17
CA GLU A 267 8.17 16.96 -7.10
C GLU A 267 9.58 17.47 -7.41
N SER A 268 9.76 17.87 -8.66
CA SER A 268 10.95 18.60 -9.11
C SER A 268 10.56 20.07 -9.27
N GLU A 269 11.45 20.99 -8.86
CA GLU A 269 11.30 22.37 -9.30
C GLU A 269 11.24 22.35 -10.83
N ASN A 270 10.13 22.85 -11.40
CA ASN A 270 10.09 23.17 -12.82
C ASN A 270 11.31 24.05 -13.08
N ALA A 271 12.26 23.57 -13.87
CA ALA A 271 13.44 24.33 -14.22
C ALA A 271 12.99 25.68 -14.80
N VAL A 272 13.15 26.74 -14.01
CA VAL A 272 12.89 28.13 -14.40
C VAL A 272 14.01 28.58 -15.34
#